data_AF-A0A967JX11-F1
#
_entry.id   AF-A0A967JX11-F1
#
_cell.length_a   1.000
_cell.length_b   1.000
_cell.length_c   1.000
_cell.angle_alpha   90.00
_cell.angle_beta   90.00
_cell.angle_gamma   90.00
#
_symmetry.space_group_name_H-M   'P 1'
#
loop_
_entity.id
_entity.type
_entity.pdbx_description
1 polymer ?
#
loop_
_entity_poly.entity_id
_entity_poly.type
_entity_poly.pdbx_seq_one_letter_code
_entity_poly.pdbx_strand_id
1 'polypeptide(L)'
;MHIPDGFINGATSAGFGLLSAGGLGVAIRQTGRYLNERQVPLAGLVAAFVFAAQMFNFPVVSGTSGHLLGGVLAAVLVGPWA
;
A
#
# COMPACT_ATOMS: atom_id res chain seq x y z
N MET A 1 -8.33 -2.73 -0.49
CA MET A 1 -9.65 -2.58 0.14
C MET A 1 -9.45 -1.67 1.32
N HIS A 2 -10.25 -0.61 1.41
CA HIS A 2 -10.19 0.35 2.50
C HIS A 2 -11.31 0.08 3.49
N ILE A 3 -10.99 0.09 4.78
CA ILE A 3 -11.96 0.00 5.86
C ILE A 3 -12.34 1.44 6.23
N PRO A 4 -13.62 1.85 6.18
CA PRO A 4 -14.03 3.20 6.54
C PRO A 4 -13.78 3.51 8.02
N ASP A 5 -13.67 4.79 8.35
CA ASP A 5 -13.50 5.23 9.73
C ASP A 5 -14.66 4.77 10.62
N GLY A 6 -14.35 4.36 11.86
CA GLY A 6 -15.33 3.88 12.83
C GLY A 6 -15.79 2.43 12.67
N PHE A 7 -15.33 1.72 11.63
CA PHE A 7 -15.67 0.29 11.43
C PHE A 7 -14.96 -0.65 12.40
N ILE A 8 -13.79 -0.25 12.90
CA ILE A 8 -13.02 -1.00 13.88
C ILE A 8 -12.71 -0.12 15.10
N ASN A 9 -12.61 -0.76 16.27
CA ASN A 9 -12.37 -0.03 17.52
C ASN A 9 -10.93 0.51 17.59
N GLY A 10 -10.71 1.49 18.46
CA GLY A 10 -9.43 2.17 18.59
C GLY A 10 -8.26 1.26 18.94
N ALA A 11 -8.48 0.21 19.75
CA ALA A 11 -7.42 -0.74 20.11
C ALA A 11 -6.97 -1.57 18.90
N THR A 12 -7.92 -2.05 18.08
CA THR A 12 -7.62 -2.76 16.83
C THR A 12 -6.91 -1.84 15.84
N SER A 13 -7.40 -0.61 15.64
CA SER A 13 -6.76 0.38 14.76
C SER A 13 -5.31 0.67 15.19
N ALA A 14 -5.08 0.88 16.49
CA ALA A 14 -3.74 1.14 17.02
C ALA A 14 -2.81 -0.07 16.84
N GLY A 15 -3.30 -1.28 17.09
CA GLY A 15 -2.52 -2.52 16.89
C GLY A 15 -2.05 -2.69 15.44
N PHE A 16 -2.96 -2.55 14.47
CA PHE A 16 -2.58 -2.62 13.05
C PHE A 16 -1.76 -1.42 12.59
N GLY A 17 -1.97 -0.23 13.17
CA GLY A 17 -1.13 0.95 12.95
C GLY A 17 0.33 0.70 13.35
N LEU A 18 0.56 0.11 14.52
CA LEU A 18 1.90 -0.26 14.98
C LEU A 18 2.55 -1.33 14.10
N LEU A 19 1.79 -2.36 13.70
CA LEU A 19 2.28 -3.39 12.78
C LEU A 19 2.66 -2.79 11.42
N SER A 20 1.83 -1.89 10.89
CA SER A 20 2.07 -1.18 9.63
C SER A 20 3.32 -0.31 9.71
N ALA A 21 3.48 0.46 10.79
CA ALA A 21 4.67 1.27 11.03
C ALA A 21 5.96 0.43 11.10
N GLY A 22 5.89 -0.74 11.76
CA GLY A 22 6.99 -1.70 11.79
C GLY A 22 7.34 -2.25 10.40
N GLY A 23 6.33 -2.65 9.63
CA GLY A 23 6.49 -3.12 8.26
C GLY A 23 7.09 -2.06 7.33
N LEU A 24 6.61 -0.81 7.42
CA LEU A 24 7.15 0.33 6.68
C LEU A 24 8.62 0.59 7.04
N GLY A 25 8.98 0.51 8.33
CA GLY A 25 10.37 0.65 8.77
C GLY A 25 11.29 -0.41 8.17
N VAL A 26 10.84 -1.66 8.09
CA VAL A 26 11.59 -2.74 7.42
C VAL A 26 11.70 -2.49 5.92
N ALA A 27 10.61 -2.07 5.27
CA ALA A 27 10.59 -1.76 3.83
C ALA A 27 11.58 -0.63 3.49
N ILE A 28 11.58 0.48 4.23
CA ILE A 28 12.53 1.58 4.05
C ILE A 28 13.97 1.09 4.17
N ARG A 29 14.26 0.28 5.21
CA ARG A 29 15.61 -0.26 5.40
C ARG A 29 16.05 -1.17 4.26
N GLN A 30 15.16 -2.00 3.73
CA GLN A 30 15.48 -2.90 2.63
C GLN A 30 15.61 -2.15 1.29
N THR A 31 14.72 -1.21 1.03
CA THR A 31 14.77 -0.34 -0.15
C THR A 31 16.07 0.45 -0.19
N GLY A 32 16.53 1.00 0.93
CA GLY A 32 17.85 1.66 1.01
C GLY A 32 19.05 0.75 0.72
N ARG A 33 18.89 -0.58 0.77
CA ARG A 33 19.95 -1.55 0.46
C ARG A 33 19.93 -2.05 -0.98
N TYR A 34 18.77 -2.08 -1.61
CA TYR A 34 18.56 -2.78 -2.89
C TYR A 34 18.01 -1.90 -4.02
N LEU A 35 17.52 -0.70 -3.73
CA LEU A 35 16.93 0.17 -4.75
C LEU A 35 18.02 0.97 -5.46
N ASN A 36 18.12 0.77 -6.78
CA ASN A 36 19.03 1.53 -7.63
C ASN A 36 18.43 2.89 -7.99
N GLU A 37 19.26 3.91 -8.25
CA GLU A 37 18.80 5.27 -8.60
C GLU A 37 17.81 5.31 -9.77
N ARG A 38 17.98 4.41 -10.76
CA ARG A 38 17.08 4.30 -11.92
C ARG A 38 15.71 3.71 -11.58
N GLN A 39 15.57 3.01 -10.45
CA GLN A 39 14.30 2.43 -9.99
C GLN A 39 13.46 3.44 -9.20
N VAL A 40 14.06 4.53 -8.70
CA VAL A 40 13.33 5.57 -7.94
C VAL A 40 12.21 6.22 -8.78
N PRO A 41 12.46 6.68 -10.02
CA PRO A 41 11.39 7.23 -10.86
C PRO A 41 10.32 6.18 -11.20
N LEU A 42 10.72 4.92 -11.40
CA LEU A 42 9.80 3.81 -11.68
C LEU A 42 8.88 3.56 -10.49
N ALA A 43 9.41 3.54 -9.26
CA ALA A 43 8.63 3.39 -8.03
C ALA A 43 7.59 4.50 -7.89
N GLY A 44 7.98 5.76 -8.14
CA GLY A 44 7.05 6.89 -8.15
C GLY A 44 5.93 6.74 -9.20
N LEU A 45 6.26 6.32 -10.42
CA LEU A 45 5.26 6.09 -11.48
C LEU A 45 4.31 4.94 -11.15
N VAL A 46 4.83 3.83 -10.60
CA VAL A 46 4.00 2.70 -10.15
C VAL A 46 3.07 3.14 -9.02
N ALA A 47 3.55 3.91 -8.04
CA ALA A 47 2.73 4.44 -6.97
C ALA A 47 1.60 5.34 -7.51
N ALA A 48 1.93 6.27 -8.42
CA ALA A 48 0.95 7.15 -9.05
C ALA A 48 -0.09 6.37 -9.87
N PHE A 49 0.35 5.37 -10.63
CA PHE A 49 -0.54 4.50 -11.40
C PHE A 49 -1.48 3.70 -10.48
N VAL A 50 -0.95 3.06 -9.43
CA VAL A 50 -1.76 2.30 -8.47
C VAL A 50 -2.78 3.22 -7.80
N PHE A 51 -2.38 4.42 -7.37
CA PHE A 51 -3.29 5.40 -6.79
C PHE A 51 -4.43 5.76 -7.75
N ALA A 52 -4.11 6.10 -9.00
CA ALA A 52 -5.12 6.43 -10.00
C ALA A 52 -6.04 5.24 -10.31
N ALA A 53 -5.46 4.03 -10.45
CA ALA A 53 -6.22 2.82 -10.68
C ALA A 53 -7.16 2.46 -9.52
N GLN A 54 -6.77 2.77 -8.28
CA GLN A 54 -7.60 2.58 -7.10
C GLN A 54 -8.82 3.52 -7.06
N MET A 55 -8.79 4.66 -7.76
CA MET A 55 -9.96 5.54 -7.86
C MET A 55 -11.09 4.90 -8.67
N PHE A 56 -10.79 3.95 -9.57
CA PHE A 56 -11.81 3.09 -10.17
C PHE A 56 -12.22 2.02 -9.17
N ASN A 57 -13.18 2.38 -8.32
CA ASN A 57 -13.70 1.53 -7.27
C ASN A 57 -15.22 1.36 -7.40
N PHE A 58 -15.73 0.26 -6.87
CA PHE A 58 -17.15 -0.09 -6.89
C PHE A 58 -17.64 -0.48 -5.49
N PRO A 59 -18.89 -0.16 -5.14
CA PRO A 59 -19.42 -0.48 -3.82
C PRO A 59 -19.52 -2.00 -3.62
N VAL A 60 -19.20 -2.44 -2.41
CA VAL A 60 -19.34 -3.83 -1.92
C VAL A 60 -20.19 -3.77 -0.65
N VAL A 61 -20.20 -4.84 0.16
CA VAL A 61 -20.99 -4.96 1.38
C VAL A 61 -20.58 -3.92 2.42
N SER A 62 -21.58 -3.37 3.13
CA SER A 62 -21.40 -2.55 4.33
C SER A 62 -20.47 -1.35 4.12
N GLY A 63 -20.70 -0.55 3.06
CA GLY A 63 -19.97 0.71 2.85
C GLY A 63 -18.49 0.58 2.47
N THR A 64 -17.99 -0.64 2.26
CA THR A 64 -16.65 -0.89 1.70
C THR A 64 -16.68 -0.84 0.17
N SER A 65 -15.52 -0.63 -0.46
CA SER A 65 -15.39 -0.62 -1.90
C SER A 65 -14.34 -1.61 -2.40
N GLY A 66 -14.66 -2.27 -3.52
CA GLY A 66 -13.79 -3.12 -4.33
C GLY A 66 -12.98 -2.28 -5.31
N HIS A 67 -11.69 -2.58 -5.44
CA HIS A 67 -10.79 -1.90 -6.39
C HIS A 67 -9.50 -2.70 -6.61
N LEU A 68 -8.69 -2.28 -7.60
CA LEU A 68 -7.35 -2.83 -7.80
C LEU A 68 -6.49 -2.64 -6.54
N LEU A 69 -5.88 -3.70 -6.02
CA LEU A 69 -4.97 -3.59 -4.87
C LEU A 69 -3.60 -3.04 -5.25
N GLY A 70 -3.07 -3.42 -6.42
CA GLY A 70 -1.78 -2.94 -6.93
C GLY A 70 -0.53 -3.56 -6.27
N GLY A 71 -0.65 -4.20 -5.10
CA GLY A 71 0.51 -4.72 -4.35
C GLY A 71 1.36 -5.75 -5.10
N VAL A 72 0.75 -6.75 -5.74
CA VAL A 72 1.49 -7.76 -6.54
C VAL A 72 2.15 -7.11 -7.75
N LEU A 73 1.46 -6.19 -8.42
CA LEU A 73 2.00 -5.46 -9.57
C LEU A 73 3.22 -4.64 -9.15
N ALA A 74 3.14 -3.90 -8.04
CA ALA A 74 4.26 -3.14 -7.49
C ALA A 74 5.43 -4.06 -7.12
N ALA A 75 5.16 -5.15 -6.41
CA ALA A 75 6.19 -6.11 -6.01
C ALA A 75 6.95 -6.71 -7.20
N VAL A 76 6.26 -6.96 -8.32
CA VAL A 76 6.88 -7.48 -9.55
C VAL A 76 7.68 -6.41 -10.30
N LEU A 77 7.19 -5.18 -10.38
CA LEU A 77 7.82 -4.14 -11.19
C LEU A 77 9.00 -3.46 -10.49
N VAL A 78 8.89 -3.21 -9.18
CA VAL A 78 9.87 -2.41 -8.42
C VAL A 78 10.46 -3.16 -7.22
N GLY A 79 9.94 -4.36 -6.92
CA GLY A 79 10.40 -5.19 -5.82
C GLY A 79 9.47 -5.13 -4.60
N PRO A 80 9.51 -6.15 -3.72
CA PRO A 80 8.54 -6.31 -2.63
C PRO A 80 8.70 -5.31 -1.47
N TRP A 81 9.79 -4.56 -1.45
CA TRP A 81 10.10 -3.58 -0.40
C TRP A 81 9.89 -2.13 -0.86
N ALA A 82 9.76 -1.92 -2.17
CA ALA A 82 9.70 -0.61 -2.82
C ALA A 82 8.28 -0.01 -2.78
#